data_AF-A0A1V5D085-F1
#
_entry.id   AF-A0A1V5D085-F1
#
_cell.length_a   1.000
_cell.length_b   1.000
_cell.length_c   1.000
_cell.angle_alpha   90.00
_cell.angle_beta   90.00
_cell.angle_gamma   90.00
#
_symmetry.space_group_name_H-M   'P 1'
#
loop_
_entity.id
_entity.type
_entity.pdbx_description
1 polymer ?
#
loop_
_entity_poly.entity_id
_entity_poly.type
_entity_poly.pdbx_seq_one_letter_code
_entity_poly.pdbx_strand_id
1 'polypeptide(L)'
;MTFDKFASEYLSRGSIQKQKRSAADVERLLARSAKDLKTAKANLKIDEGVAYSVAYLAMLRAGRALMLLKGFRPSDGYQHKTKAGRQRRLPIILVSTIQR
;
A
#
# COMPACT_ATOMS: atom_id res chain seq x y z
N MET A 1 1.63 -23.30 12.04
CA MET A 1 1.66 -23.07 10.58
C MET A 1 2.92 -22.27 10.26
N THR A 2 3.85 -22.78 9.44
CA THR A 2 5.12 -22.08 9.14
C THR A 2 4.91 -21.05 8.04
N PHE A 3 5.65 -19.93 8.07
CA PHE A 3 5.57 -18.87 7.06
C PHE A 3 5.77 -19.42 5.63
N ASP A 4 6.61 -20.43 5.44
CA ASP A 4 6.87 -21.01 4.12
C ASP A 4 5.64 -21.75 3.55
N LYS A 5 4.87 -22.42 4.41
CA LYS A 5 3.62 -23.07 4.02
C LYS A 5 2.55 -22.05 3.65
N PHE A 6 2.50 -20.93 4.39
CA PHE A 6 1.65 -19.79 4.04
C PHE A 6 2.08 -19.19 2.68
N ALA A 7 3.37 -18.92 2.48
CA ALA A 7 3.86 -18.32 1.26
C ALA A 7 3.58 -19.20 0.02
N SER A 8 3.80 -20.52 0.11
CA SER A 8 3.55 -21.43 -1.02
C SER A 8 2.07 -21.50 -1.41
N GLU A 9 1.18 -21.56 -0.42
CA GLU A 9 -0.27 -21.57 -0.64
C GLU A 9 -0.77 -20.27 -1.28
N TYR A 10 -0.31 -19.11 -0.81
CA TYR A 10 -0.79 -17.83 -1.33
C TYR A 10 -0.14 -17.46 -2.67
N LEU A 11 1.07 -17.97 -2.95
CA LEU A 11 1.68 -17.89 -4.27
C LEU A 11 0.89 -18.72 -5.29
N SER A 12 0.47 -19.95 -4.94
CA SER A 12 -0.29 -20.81 -5.86
C SER A 12 -1.68 -20.24 -6.18
N ARG A 13 -2.29 -19.54 -5.22
CA ARG A 13 -3.56 -18.81 -5.42
C ARG A 13 -3.42 -17.49 -6.17
N GLY A 14 -2.20 -17.01 -6.44
CA GLY A 14 -1.94 -15.71 -7.09
C GLY A 14 -2.25 -14.48 -6.22
N SER A 15 -2.48 -14.66 -4.92
CA SER A 15 -2.78 -13.58 -3.96
C SER A 15 -1.54 -12.82 -3.53
N ILE A 16 -0.36 -13.41 -3.67
CA ILE A 16 0.94 -12.76 -3.42
C ILE A 16 1.88 -13.02 -4.60
N GLN A 17 2.85 -12.12 -4.79
CA GLN A 17 3.85 -12.19 -5.83
C GLN A 17 5.24 -12.01 -5.23
N LYS A 18 6.27 -12.55 -5.90
CA LYS A 18 7.66 -12.29 -5.53
C LYS A 18 8.01 -10.82 -5.83
N GLN A 19 8.75 -10.18 -4.93
CA GLN A 19 9.28 -8.83 -5.09
C GLN A 19 10.72 -8.78 -4.58
N LYS A 20 11.58 -7.99 -5.25
CA LYS A 20 12.93 -7.71 -4.75
C LYS A 20 12.86 -7.03 -3.38
N ARG A 21 13.63 -7.56 -2.43
CA ARG A 21 13.75 -6.98 -1.08
C ARG A 21 14.42 -5.60 -1.17
N SER A 22 13.88 -4.64 -0.44
CA SER A 22 14.41 -3.28 -0.33
C SER A 22 14.33 -2.86 1.14
N ALA A 23 15.49 -2.80 1.81
CA ALA A 23 15.55 -2.44 3.22
C ALA A 23 15.02 -1.01 3.46
N ALA A 24 15.34 -0.09 2.55
CA ALA A 24 14.84 1.28 2.59
C ALA A 24 13.30 1.36 2.52
N ASP A 25 12.67 0.53 1.68
CA ASP A 25 11.21 0.47 1.59
C ASP A 25 10.57 -0.15 2.84
N VAL A 26 11.20 -1.18 3.41
CA VAL A 26 10.77 -1.79 4.68
C VAL A 26 10.82 -0.74 5.79
N GLU A 27 11.92 -0.03 5.93
CA GLU A 27 12.10 1.02 6.93
C GLU A 27 11.07 2.14 6.75
N ARG A 28 10.86 2.59 5.51
CA ARG A 28 9.84 3.61 5.20
C ARG A 28 8.43 3.18 5.59
N LEU A 29 8.06 1.92 5.33
CA LEU A 29 6.75 1.38 5.72
C LEU A 29 6.59 1.31 7.23
N LEU A 30 7.62 0.85 7.95
CA LEU A 30 7.60 0.77 9.41
C LEU A 30 7.57 2.15 10.07
N ALA A 31 8.38 3.09 9.57
CA ALA A 31 8.39 4.47 10.03
C ALA A 31 7.02 5.14 9.85
N ARG A 32 6.35 4.88 8.72
CA ARG A 32 4.99 5.38 8.48
C ARG A 32 3.99 4.72 9.42
N SER A 33 4.02 3.38 9.55
CA SER A 33 3.18 2.64 10.47
C SER A 33 3.28 3.17 11.91
N ALA A 34 4.49 3.47 12.38
CA ALA A 34 4.70 4.04 13.71
C ALA A 34 4.06 5.43 13.87
N LYS A 35 4.13 6.28 12.84
CA LYS A 35 3.44 7.58 12.83
C LYS A 35 1.92 7.41 12.87
N ASP A 36 1.39 6.47 12.09
CA ASP A 36 -0.05 6.21 12.06
C ASP A 36 -0.57 5.72 13.43
N LEU A 37 0.17 4.85 14.13
CA LEU A 37 -0.20 4.45 15.50
C LEU A 37 -0.21 5.63 16.49
N LYS A 38 0.76 6.55 16.37
CA LYS A 38 0.76 7.79 17.17
C LYS A 38 -0.47 8.64 16.88
N THR A 39 -0.83 8.78 15.60
CA THR A 39 -2.04 9.50 15.18
C THR A 39 -3.32 8.82 15.69
N ALA A 40 -3.43 7.50 15.57
CA ALA A 40 -4.58 6.74 16.08
C ALA A 40 -4.75 6.95 17.60
N LYS A 41 -3.66 6.87 18.37
CA LYS A 41 -3.69 7.10 19.81
C LYS A 41 -4.14 8.52 20.18
N ALA A 42 -3.70 9.53 19.41
CA ALA A 42 -4.12 10.91 19.61
C ALA A 42 -5.61 11.14 19.31
N ASN A 43 -6.17 10.41 18.33
CA ASN A 43 -7.57 10.53 17.92
C ASN A 43 -8.54 9.73 18.79
N LEU A 44 -8.07 8.80 19.63
CA LEU A 44 -8.92 7.88 20.39
C LEU A 44 -9.94 8.58 21.31
N LYS A 45 -9.67 9.80 21.74
CA LYS A 45 -10.59 10.61 22.57
C LYS A 45 -11.43 11.62 21.79
N ILE A 46 -11.16 11.76 20.49
CA ILE A 46 -11.81 12.74 19.60
C ILE A 46 -12.83 12.02 18.72
N ASP A 47 -12.38 10.98 18.04
CA ASP A 47 -13.18 10.15 17.13
C ASP A 47 -12.59 8.74 17.11
N GLU A 48 -13.31 7.80 17.74
CA GLU A 48 -12.91 6.40 17.80
C GLU A 48 -12.90 5.73 16.41
N GLY A 49 -13.82 6.09 15.53
CA GLY A 49 -13.89 5.55 14.17
C GLY A 49 -12.66 5.91 13.34
N VAL A 50 -12.20 7.16 13.45
CA VAL A 50 -10.94 7.61 12.84
C VAL A 50 -9.75 6.91 13.51
N ALA A 51 -9.73 6.81 14.84
CA ALA A 51 -8.66 6.15 15.56
C ALA A 51 -8.48 4.68 15.11
N TYR A 52 -9.57 3.91 15.04
CA TYR A 52 -9.52 2.51 14.60
C TYR A 52 -9.15 2.39 13.13
N SER A 53 -9.65 3.26 12.26
CA SER A 53 -9.31 3.27 10.84
C SER A 53 -7.81 3.50 10.62
N VAL A 54 -7.22 4.47 11.34
CA VAL A 54 -5.79 4.78 11.24
C VAL A 54 -4.94 3.65 11.84
N ALA A 55 -5.37 3.06 12.96
CA ALA A 55 -4.70 1.91 13.55
C ALA A 55 -4.70 0.69 12.60
N TYR A 56 -5.82 0.45 11.92
CA TYR A 56 -5.94 -0.59 10.89
C TYR A 56 -4.94 -0.37 9.74
N LEU A 57 -4.86 0.86 9.23
CA LEU A 57 -3.89 1.20 8.20
C LEU A 57 -2.44 1.01 8.65
N ALA A 58 -2.13 1.28 9.92
CA ALA A 58 -0.81 1.01 10.49
C ALA A 58 -0.49 -0.49 10.44
N MET A 59 -1.42 -1.35 10.89
CA MET A 59 -1.25 -2.81 10.84
C MET A 59 -1.03 -3.32 9.42
N LEU A 60 -1.77 -2.81 8.43
CA LEU A 60 -1.58 -3.16 7.02
C LEU A 60 -0.18 -2.77 6.51
N ARG A 61 0.33 -1.59 6.88
CA ARG A 61 1.67 -1.14 6.48
C ARG A 61 2.76 -2.00 7.12
N ALA A 62 2.62 -2.33 8.40
CA ALA A 62 3.54 -3.24 9.09
C ALA A 62 3.53 -4.64 8.47
N GLY A 63 2.35 -5.18 8.17
CA GLY A 63 2.21 -6.46 7.46
C GLY A 63 2.87 -6.44 6.09
N ARG A 64 2.68 -5.35 5.31
CA ARG A 64 3.34 -5.16 4.02
C ARG A 64 4.87 -5.09 4.15
N ALA A 65 5.38 -4.44 5.18
CA ALA A 65 6.82 -4.39 5.46
C ALA A 65 7.39 -5.78 5.73
N LEU A 66 6.68 -6.60 6.53
CA LEU A 66 7.06 -7.99 6.80
C LEU A 66 7.06 -8.84 5.52
N MET A 67 6.02 -8.72 4.69
CA MET A 67 5.97 -9.42 3.40
C MET A 67 7.14 -9.04 2.50
N LEU A 68 7.43 -7.73 2.40
CA LEU A 68 8.53 -7.24 1.58
C LEU A 68 9.89 -7.72 2.08
N LEU A 69 10.10 -7.72 3.40
CA LEU A 69 11.31 -8.27 4.02
C LEU A 69 11.50 -9.75 3.66
N LYS A 70 10.41 -10.51 3.55
CA LYS A 70 10.44 -11.91 3.13
C LYS A 70 10.59 -12.10 1.62
N GLY A 71 10.47 -11.04 0.82
CA GLY A 71 10.60 -11.05 -0.64
C GLY A 71 9.27 -11.21 -1.38
N PHE A 72 8.17 -10.82 -0.75
CA PHE A 72 6.81 -10.93 -1.27
C PHE A 72 6.08 -9.60 -1.28
N ARG A 73 5.06 -9.50 -2.13
CA ARG A 73 4.09 -8.40 -2.15
C ARG A 73 2.69 -8.95 -2.36
N PRO A 74 1.64 -8.32 -1.81
CA PRO A 74 0.27 -8.67 -2.18
C PRO A 74 0.07 -8.44 -3.68
N SER A 75 -0.73 -9.28 -4.34
CA SER A 75 -1.16 -8.98 -5.70
C SER A 75 -2.19 -7.84 -5.63
N ASP A 76 -1.97 -6.78 -6.39
CA ASP A 76 -2.77 -5.53 -6.34
C ASP A 76 -4.22 -5.70 -6.87
N GLY A 77 -4.77 -6.92 -6.89
CA GLY A 77 -6.05 -7.28 -7.51
C GLY A 77 -7.30 -6.67 -6.86
N TYR A 78 -7.15 -6.03 -5.70
CA TYR A 78 -8.21 -5.32 -4.97
C TYR A 78 -8.00 -3.81 -4.89
N GLN A 79 -7.08 -3.22 -5.68
CA GLN A 79 -7.22 -1.81 -6.01
C GLN A 79 -8.58 -1.66 -6.71
N HIS A 80 -9.42 -0.72 -6.27
CA HIS A 80 -10.63 -0.33 -7.01
C HIS A 80 -10.29 -0.37 -8.50
N LYS A 81 -11.07 -1.09 -9.30
CA LYS A 81 -10.90 -1.20 -10.75
C LYS A 81 -11.11 0.17 -11.40
N THR A 82 -10.31 1.16 -11.08
CA THR A 82 -10.02 2.25 -11.97
C THR A 82 -9.14 1.63 -13.03
N LYS A 83 -9.78 1.09 -14.07
CA LYS A 83 -9.15 0.93 -15.37
C LYS A 83 -8.72 2.33 -15.82
N ALA A 84 -7.60 2.81 -15.31
CA ALA A 84 -6.86 3.90 -15.91
C ALA A 84 -6.25 3.30 -17.18
N GLY A 85 -7.05 3.29 -18.24
CA GLY A 85 -6.55 3.11 -19.58
C GLY A 85 -5.40 4.10 -19.76
N ARG A 86 -4.22 3.54 -20.07
CA ARG A 86 -3.09 4.16 -20.75
C ARG A 86 -3.44 5.56 -21.30
N GLN A 87 -3.27 6.60 -20.49
CA GLN A 87 -3.23 7.98 -20.98
C GLN A 87 -1.95 8.08 -21.80
N ARG A 88 -2.07 7.79 -23.11
CA ARG A 88 -1.04 8.13 -24.08
C ARG A 88 -0.76 9.62 -23.88
N ARG A 89 0.50 9.93 -23.60
CA ARG A 89 1.04 11.29 -23.55
C ARG A 89 0.51 12.06 -24.76
N LEU A 90 -0.43 12.98 -24.54
CA LEU A 90 -0.74 13.99 -25.52
C LEU A 90 0.36 15.05 -25.41
N PRO A 91 1.05 15.40 -26.51
CA PRO A 91 2.10 16.40 -26.47
C PRO A 91 1.53 17.77 -26.10
N ILE A 92 2.30 18.48 -25.28
CA ILE A 92 2.06 19.85 -24.82
C ILE A 92 2.21 20.79 -26.02
N ILE A 93 1.24 20.86 -26.93
CA ILE A 93 1.11 21.94 -27.93
C ILE A 93 -0.38 22.09 -28.31
N LEU A 94 -1.15 22.83 -27.51
CA LEU A 94 -2.19 23.78 -27.96
C LEU A 94 -2.84 24.43 -26.73
N VAL A 95 -2.14 25.36 -26.08
CA VAL A 95 -2.79 26.39 -25.26
C VAL A 95 -2.43 27.72 -25.90
N SER A 96 -3.04 27.97 -27.06
CA SER A 96 -3.15 29.29 -27.64
C SER A 96 -4.46 29.30 -28.43
N THR A 97 -5.25 30.36 -28.26
CA THR A 97 -6.58 30.61 -28.82
C THR A 97 -7.75 29.92 -28.09
N ILE A 98 -8.27 30.58 -27.06
CA ILE A 98 -9.68 31.03 -26.94
C ILE A 98 -9.70 32.09 -25.82
N GLN A 99 -9.32 33.30 -26.23
CA GLN A 99 -9.77 34.57 -25.67
C GLN A 99 -10.11 35.39 -26.92
N ARG A 100 -11.35 35.26 -27.38
CA ARG A 100 -12.10 36.19 -28.21
C ARG A 100 -13.55 35.76 -28.21
#